data_AF-Q0ALF5-F1
#
_entry.id   AF-Q0ALF5-F1
#
_cell.length_a   1.000
_cell.length_b   1.000
_cell.length_c   1.000
_cell.angle_alpha   90.00
_cell.angle_beta   90.00
_cell.angle_gamma   90.00
#
_symmetry.space_group_name_H-M   'P 1'
#
loop_
_entity.id
_entity.type
_entity.pdbx_description
1 polymer ?
#
loop_
_entity_poly.entity_id
_entity_poly.type
_entity_poly.pdbx_seq_one_letter_code
_entity_poly.pdbx_strand_id
1 'polypeptide(L)'
;MWRQLLDRLAAFPRNRRGNVAMLFSLMLIPITVLSGGAVDINQALNARARLSAALDAAALAVGVHTSVSETEAAGIASEFIAANYPDRELGLVGNIVVQLDPDQDRVTVGAESRVETIVLGLIGIEYITVHWESEVQRARSSLELVMVLDNTGSMGGSKISSLRSAGLLLTDILFDGADPNRLKIGLVPFSATVNVGTWHERAWWLDANAQSPLHAENFDPAANRWDLYDSLQNRAWEGCVEARAIPHDIEDTAPDTGYPETLFLPYFAPDESNYANNAGYANSYLNDGMGGSNERARMRNTPKYTNAWINSSSRGPEWGCTARPITPLTNQRNVIDDAIEDMIASGTTNIPIGISWGVRVLSPGMPFTEGVSYDEEGTIKAMVVLTDGENYLDGRNNPNYSHYSGYGYMRDGRLGIQTSSDSTIRNALNDRTEAACEYAKSLGIRVYTITFQVNSSSTRDMMRDCATHPTLYFDSPSDDALRSAFEMIAGDLTNLRLSR
;
A
#
# COMPACT_ATOMS: atom_id res chain seq x y z
N MET A 1 -98.66 23.19 55.02
CA MET A 1 -98.00 22.32 54.02
C MET A 1 -97.62 23.05 52.73
N TRP A 2 -98.50 23.85 52.12
CA TRP A 2 -98.24 24.52 50.83
C TRP A 2 -97.14 25.61 50.85
N ARG A 3 -97.00 26.37 51.94
CA ARG A 3 -95.95 27.41 52.07
C ARG A 3 -94.53 26.85 52.15
N GLN A 4 -94.32 25.71 52.80
CA GLN A 4 -93.00 25.06 52.88
C GLN A 4 -92.54 24.47 51.52
N LEU A 5 -93.48 24.15 50.63
CA LEU A 5 -93.20 23.66 49.28
C LEU A 5 -92.75 24.80 48.35
N LEU A 6 -93.37 25.98 48.49
CA LEU A 6 -93.01 27.18 47.73
C LEU A 6 -91.64 27.75 48.14
N ASP A 7 -91.30 27.74 49.44
CA ASP A 7 -89.98 28.18 49.92
C ASP A 7 -88.84 27.26 49.46
N ARG A 8 -89.10 25.94 49.35
CA ARG A 8 -88.11 24.98 48.83
C ARG A 8 -87.92 25.08 47.31
N LEU A 9 -88.95 25.45 46.56
CA LEU A 9 -88.86 25.69 45.11
C LEU A 9 -88.19 27.03 44.77
N ALA A 10 -88.40 28.07 45.59
CA ALA A 10 -87.72 29.37 45.46
C ALA A 10 -86.22 29.31 45.80
N ALA A 11 -85.79 28.31 46.59
CA ALA A 11 -84.38 28.05 46.91
C ALA A 11 -83.63 27.25 45.83
N PHE A 12 -84.35 26.61 44.89
CA PHE A 12 -83.75 25.79 43.83
C PHE A 12 -82.81 26.57 42.88
N PRO A 13 -83.16 27.78 42.38
CA PRO A 13 -82.24 28.56 41.53
C PRO A 13 -81.04 29.16 42.29
N ARG A 14 -81.05 29.15 43.63
CA ARG A 14 -79.93 29.63 44.48
C ARG A 14 -78.96 28.53 44.90
N ASN A 15 -79.22 27.27 44.55
CA ASN A 15 -78.45 26.14 45.03
C ASN A 15 -77.19 25.89 44.17
N ARG A 16 -76.06 26.49 44.57
CA ARG A 16 -74.76 26.38 43.87
C ARG A 16 -74.05 25.01 44.03
N ARG A 17 -74.64 24.05 44.75
CA ARG A 17 -74.03 22.74 45.04
C ARG A 17 -73.86 21.84 43.80
N GLY A 18 -74.49 22.16 42.67
CA GLY A 18 -74.31 21.44 41.39
C GLY A 18 -73.25 22.02 40.45
N ASN A 19 -72.72 23.22 40.70
CA ASN A 19 -71.78 23.88 39.78
C ASN A 19 -70.42 23.17 39.72
N VAL A 20 -70.01 22.53 40.82
CA VAL A 20 -68.80 21.71 40.89
C VAL A 20 -68.91 20.49 40.00
N ALA A 21 -70.08 19.83 39.96
CA ALA A 21 -70.31 18.67 39.10
C ALA A 21 -70.27 19.04 37.61
N MET A 22 -70.81 20.22 37.24
CA MET A 22 -70.77 20.72 35.86
C MET A 22 -69.36 21.15 35.43
N LEU A 23 -68.61 21.83 36.29
CA LEU A 23 -67.22 22.18 36.00
C LEU A 23 -66.33 20.94 35.93
N PHE A 24 -66.56 19.96 36.81
CA PHE A 24 -65.84 18.69 36.80
C PHE A 24 -66.12 17.88 35.53
N SER A 25 -67.37 17.75 35.10
CA SER A 25 -67.70 17.02 33.86
C SER A 25 -67.14 17.71 32.61
N LEU A 26 -67.13 19.04 32.56
CA LEU A 26 -66.51 19.80 31.48
C LEU A 26 -64.98 19.71 31.48
N MET A 27 -64.33 19.66 32.64
CA MET A 27 -62.88 19.52 32.76
C MET A 27 -62.38 18.08 32.62
N LEU A 28 -63.23 17.08 32.85
CA LEU A 28 -62.87 15.67 32.72
C LEU A 28 -62.36 15.36 31.30
N ILE A 29 -63.04 15.89 30.28
CA ILE A 29 -62.68 15.67 28.87
C ILE A 29 -61.25 16.18 28.57
N PRO A 30 -60.90 17.47 28.78
CA PRO A 30 -59.55 17.96 28.51
C PRO A 30 -58.48 17.32 29.40
N ILE A 31 -58.77 16.99 30.66
CA ILE A 31 -57.81 16.29 31.53
C ILE A 31 -57.51 14.87 31.02
N THR A 32 -58.54 14.16 30.55
CA THR A 32 -58.37 12.80 30.01
C THR A 32 -57.61 12.83 28.69
N VAL A 33 -57.90 13.80 27.82
CA VAL A 33 -57.15 14.00 26.56
C VAL A 33 -55.70 14.37 26.83
N LEU A 34 -55.40 15.25 27.79
CA LEU A 34 -54.02 15.60 28.14
C LEU A 34 -53.25 14.42 28.72
N SER A 35 -53.88 13.67 29.64
CA SER A 35 -53.25 12.51 30.28
C SER A 35 -53.03 11.37 29.30
N GLY A 36 -54.01 11.09 28.43
CA GLY A 36 -53.90 10.07 27.40
C GLY A 36 -52.98 10.48 26.24
N GLY A 37 -52.99 11.75 25.86
CA GLY A 37 -52.04 12.30 24.90
C GLY A 37 -50.59 12.17 25.36
N ALA A 38 -50.33 12.29 26.67
CA ALA A 38 -49.00 12.00 27.22
C ALA A 38 -48.59 10.53 27.05
N VAL A 39 -49.54 9.58 27.17
CA VAL A 39 -49.30 8.15 26.92
C VAL A 39 -49.03 7.88 25.44
N ASP A 40 -49.84 8.45 24.54
CA ASP A 40 -49.65 8.32 23.09
C ASP A 40 -48.31 8.92 22.64
N ILE A 41 -47.92 10.08 23.18
CA ILE A 41 -46.59 10.68 22.95
C ILE A 41 -45.48 9.77 23.49
N ASN A 42 -45.65 9.17 24.67
CA ASN A 42 -44.65 8.24 25.21
C ASN A 42 -44.48 7.01 24.31
N GLN A 43 -45.58 6.47 23.79
CA GLN A 43 -45.53 5.38 22.81
C GLN A 43 -44.81 5.82 21.53
N ALA A 44 -45.10 7.02 21.01
CA ALA A 44 -44.39 7.57 19.85
C ALA A 44 -42.88 7.75 20.11
N LEU A 45 -42.49 8.20 21.31
CA LEU A 45 -41.08 8.33 21.70
C LEU A 45 -40.37 6.97 21.82
N ASN A 46 -41.06 5.94 22.34
CA ASN A 46 -40.52 4.59 22.40
C ASN A 46 -40.35 3.99 20.99
N ALA A 47 -41.31 4.21 20.10
CA ALA A 47 -41.21 3.83 18.69
C ALA A 47 -40.02 4.55 18.02
N ARG A 48 -39.82 5.85 18.30
CA ARG A 48 -38.65 6.61 17.80
C ARG A 48 -37.33 6.01 18.24
N ALA A 49 -37.18 5.68 19.52
CA ALA A 49 -35.93 5.12 20.05
C ALA A 49 -35.61 3.75 19.41
N ARG A 50 -36.64 2.92 19.17
CA ARG A 50 -36.47 1.64 18.47
C ARG A 50 -36.17 1.82 16.99
N LEU A 51 -36.86 2.73 16.32
CA LEU A 51 -36.62 3.06 14.92
C LEU A 51 -35.18 3.55 14.71
N SER A 52 -34.67 4.40 15.62
CA SER A 52 -33.26 4.82 15.64
C SER A 52 -32.31 3.61 15.70
N ALA A 53 -32.49 2.71 16.66
CA ALA A 53 -31.62 1.55 16.81
C ALA A 53 -31.66 0.62 15.59
N ALA A 54 -32.84 0.41 14.99
CA ALA A 54 -32.99 -0.39 13.79
C ALA A 54 -32.32 0.26 12.56
N LEU A 55 -32.47 1.58 12.41
CA LEU A 55 -31.85 2.34 11.33
C LEU A 55 -30.32 2.43 11.48
N ASP A 56 -29.79 2.54 12.70
CA ASP A 56 -28.35 2.52 12.96
C ASP A 56 -27.74 1.15 12.56
N ALA A 57 -28.42 0.05 12.90
CA ALA A 57 -28.00 -1.29 12.47
C ALA A 57 -28.07 -1.47 10.94
N ALA A 58 -29.11 -0.93 10.30
CA ALA A 58 -29.28 -0.98 8.85
C ALA A 58 -28.25 -0.11 8.11
N ALA A 59 -27.98 1.11 8.60
CA ALA A 59 -26.99 2.01 8.03
C ALA A 59 -25.57 1.41 8.15
N LEU A 60 -25.26 0.76 9.26
CA LEU A 60 -23.99 0.03 9.42
C LEU A 60 -23.89 -1.15 8.45
N ALA A 61 -24.96 -1.96 8.33
CA ALA A 61 -24.98 -3.11 7.42
C ALA A 61 -24.80 -2.69 5.96
N VAL A 62 -25.48 -1.63 5.51
CA VAL A 62 -25.29 -1.07 4.17
C VAL A 62 -23.92 -0.40 4.02
N GLY A 63 -23.39 0.20 5.09
CA GLY A 63 -22.06 0.82 5.13
C GLY A 63 -20.92 -0.15 4.82
N VAL A 64 -21.03 -1.41 5.26
CA VAL A 64 -20.04 -2.47 4.98
C VAL A 64 -20.12 -2.95 3.51
N HIS A 65 -21.27 -2.84 2.86
CA HIS A 65 -21.46 -3.22 1.46
C HIS A 65 -21.22 -2.02 0.54
N THR A 66 -20.00 -1.90 0.00
CA THR A 66 -19.56 -0.72 -0.77
C THR A 66 -19.81 -0.79 -2.27
N SER A 67 -20.18 -1.97 -2.80
CA SER A 67 -20.28 -2.28 -4.23
C SER A 67 -21.71 -2.63 -4.67
N VAL A 68 -22.69 -2.20 -3.88
CA VAL A 68 -24.11 -2.47 -4.14
C VAL A 68 -24.78 -1.27 -4.81
N SER A 69 -25.68 -1.55 -5.74
CA SER A 69 -26.57 -0.53 -6.29
C SER A 69 -27.50 0.02 -5.20
N GLU A 70 -28.06 1.22 -5.39
CA GLU A 70 -29.04 1.77 -4.44
C GLU A 70 -30.24 0.84 -4.21
N THR A 71 -30.66 0.09 -5.25
CA THR A 71 -31.77 -0.87 -5.12
C THR A 71 -31.40 -2.08 -4.26
N GLU A 72 -30.15 -2.54 -4.35
CA GLU A 72 -29.65 -3.65 -3.54
C GLU A 72 -29.36 -3.21 -2.10
N ALA A 73 -28.81 -1.99 -1.93
CA ALA A 73 -28.65 -1.34 -0.63
C ALA A 73 -29.99 -1.16 0.10
N ALA A 74 -31.05 -0.75 -0.61
CA ALA A 74 -32.40 -0.66 -0.08
C ALA A 74 -32.95 -2.03 0.35
N GLY A 75 -32.66 -3.08 -0.42
CA GLY A 75 -32.98 -4.47 -0.06
C GLY A 75 -32.34 -4.88 1.27
N ILE A 76 -31.02 -4.69 1.40
CA ILE A 76 -30.26 -5.00 2.62
C ILE A 76 -30.79 -4.19 3.80
N ALA A 77 -30.98 -2.88 3.65
CA ALA A 77 -31.53 -2.02 4.69
C ALA A 77 -32.90 -2.53 5.16
N SER A 78 -33.78 -2.90 4.23
CA SER A 78 -35.13 -3.39 4.56
C SER A 78 -35.10 -4.70 5.36
N GLU A 79 -34.18 -5.61 5.06
CA GLU A 79 -34.01 -6.86 5.79
C GLU A 79 -33.53 -6.62 7.22
N PHE A 80 -32.54 -5.73 7.40
CA PHE A 80 -32.02 -5.36 8.72
C PHE A 80 -33.06 -4.58 9.55
N ILE A 81 -33.83 -3.69 8.92
CA ILE A 81 -34.93 -2.97 9.60
C ILE A 81 -36.01 -3.97 10.04
N ALA A 82 -36.43 -4.90 9.18
CA ALA A 82 -37.44 -5.91 9.54
C ALA A 82 -36.97 -6.86 10.64
N ALA A 83 -35.67 -7.19 10.69
CA ALA A 83 -35.09 -8.02 11.73
C ALA A 83 -35.02 -7.31 13.10
N ASN A 84 -34.77 -5.99 13.11
CA ASN A 84 -34.63 -5.19 14.33
C ASN A 84 -35.93 -4.47 14.74
N TYR A 85 -36.96 -4.48 13.88
CA TYR A 85 -38.26 -3.86 14.10
C TYR A 85 -39.40 -4.76 13.56
N PRO A 86 -39.72 -5.88 14.22
CA PRO A 86 -40.73 -6.82 13.72
C PRO A 86 -42.16 -6.25 13.81
N ASP A 87 -43.01 -6.57 12.82
CA ASP A 87 -44.39 -6.07 12.63
C ASP A 87 -45.35 -6.26 13.83
N ARG A 88 -44.98 -7.09 14.81
CA ARG A 88 -45.75 -7.31 16.03
C ARG A 88 -45.52 -6.24 17.10
N GLU A 89 -44.58 -5.32 16.88
CA GLU A 89 -44.24 -4.25 17.80
C GLU A 89 -44.84 -2.90 17.39
N LEU A 90 -44.69 -1.90 18.25
CA LEU A 90 -45.34 -0.59 18.17
C LEU A 90 -45.15 0.11 16.81
N GLY A 91 -46.21 0.30 16.03
CA GLY A 91 -46.19 1.13 14.81
C GLY A 91 -45.66 0.42 13.55
N LEU A 92 -46.13 0.88 12.38
CA LEU A 92 -45.76 0.30 11.09
C LEU A 92 -44.65 1.14 10.44
N VAL A 93 -43.55 0.49 10.10
CA VAL A 93 -42.45 1.12 9.36
C VAL A 93 -42.81 1.21 7.87
N GLY A 94 -42.56 2.38 7.28
CA GLY A 94 -42.76 2.64 5.86
C GLY A 94 -41.79 3.71 5.37
N ASN A 95 -41.84 4.00 4.07
CA ASN A 95 -41.01 5.02 3.41
C ASN A 95 -39.51 4.87 3.71
N ILE A 96 -38.97 3.66 3.52
CA ILE A 96 -37.54 3.41 3.66
C ILE A 96 -36.83 4.08 2.48
N VAL A 97 -35.95 5.03 2.78
CA VAL A 97 -35.12 5.74 1.80
C VAL A 97 -33.67 5.44 2.11
N VAL A 98 -32.92 4.94 1.12
CA VAL A 98 -31.48 4.77 1.20
C VAL A 98 -30.84 5.69 0.18
N GLN A 99 -29.91 6.52 0.63
CA GLN A 99 -29.11 7.40 -0.23
C GLN A 99 -27.64 7.02 -0.06
N LEU A 100 -26.97 6.83 -1.19
CA LEU A 100 -25.52 6.60 -1.23
C LEU A 100 -24.88 7.87 -1.77
N ASP A 101 -24.00 8.50 -0.98
CA ASP A 101 -23.15 9.59 -1.42
C ASP A 101 -21.78 9.02 -1.80
N PRO A 102 -21.50 8.83 -3.11
CA PRO A 102 -20.24 8.28 -3.57
C PRO A 102 -19.06 9.25 -3.43
N ASP A 103 -19.31 10.56 -3.31
CA ASP A 103 -18.27 11.58 -3.22
C ASP A 103 -17.76 11.72 -1.78
N GLN A 104 -18.68 11.62 -0.81
CA GLN A 104 -18.36 11.70 0.62
C GLN A 104 -18.29 10.34 1.30
N ASP A 105 -18.45 9.23 0.57
CA ASP A 105 -18.51 7.87 1.14
C ASP A 105 -19.55 7.74 2.26
N ARG A 106 -20.67 8.49 2.19
CA ARG A 106 -21.72 8.49 3.23
C ARG A 106 -22.90 7.64 2.79
N VAL A 107 -23.42 6.86 3.72
CA VAL A 107 -24.70 6.13 3.57
C VAL A 107 -25.70 6.75 4.51
N THR A 108 -26.82 7.20 3.98
CA THR A 108 -27.94 7.70 4.76
C THR A 108 -29.12 6.74 4.60
N VAL A 109 -29.65 6.25 5.73
CA VAL A 109 -30.84 5.40 5.78
C VAL A 109 -31.90 6.11 6.60
N GLY A 110 -33.01 6.44 5.95
CA GLY A 110 -34.18 7.07 6.58
C GLY A 110 -35.39 6.16 6.52
N ALA A 111 -36.23 6.23 7.54
CA ALA A 111 -37.55 5.59 7.52
C ALA A 111 -38.56 6.34 8.40
N GLU A 112 -39.83 6.09 8.12
CA GLU A 112 -40.95 6.61 8.90
C GLU A 112 -41.66 5.48 9.64
N SER A 113 -42.07 5.72 10.88
CA SER A 113 -42.95 4.81 11.63
C SER A 113 -44.25 5.51 12.00
N ARG A 114 -45.39 4.88 11.68
CA ARG A 114 -46.72 5.40 12.03
C ARG A 114 -47.22 4.69 13.28
N VAL A 115 -47.35 5.44 14.37
CA VAL A 115 -47.84 4.93 15.66
C VAL A 115 -49.31 5.29 15.82
N GLU A 116 -50.16 4.28 15.95
CA GLU A 116 -51.57 4.45 16.27
C GLU A 116 -51.73 5.09 17.65
N THR A 117 -52.57 6.11 17.74
CA THR A 117 -52.88 6.75 19.02
C THR A 117 -54.19 6.22 19.60
N ILE A 118 -54.23 6.00 20.91
CA ILE A 118 -55.40 5.42 21.57
C ILE A 118 -56.35 6.52 22.03
N VAL A 119 -55.80 7.59 22.62
CA VAL A 119 -56.62 8.66 23.23
C VAL A 119 -56.70 9.87 22.31
N LEU A 120 -55.61 10.22 21.62
CA LEU A 120 -55.62 11.28 20.62
C LEU A 120 -56.49 10.91 19.40
N GLY A 121 -56.66 9.62 19.11
CA GLY A 121 -57.60 9.14 18.10
C GLY A 121 -59.05 9.56 18.37
N LEU A 122 -59.46 9.69 19.65
CA LEU A 122 -60.80 10.13 20.03
C LEU A 122 -61.09 11.59 19.66
N ILE A 123 -60.05 12.39 19.42
CA ILE A 123 -60.17 13.80 18.98
C ILE A 123 -59.77 13.98 17.51
N GLY A 124 -59.65 12.89 16.75
CA GLY A 124 -59.41 12.90 15.30
C GLY A 124 -57.93 12.90 14.88
N ILE A 125 -56.99 12.73 15.82
CA ILE A 125 -55.57 12.54 15.49
C ILE A 125 -55.31 11.04 15.57
N GLU A 126 -55.44 10.31 14.47
CA GLU A 126 -55.39 8.85 14.52
C GLU A 126 -53.96 8.29 14.66
N TYR A 127 -52.96 9.01 14.11
CA TYR A 127 -51.57 8.55 14.07
C TYR A 127 -50.59 9.66 14.43
N ILE A 128 -49.48 9.29 15.06
CA ILE A 128 -48.27 10.10 15.16
C ILE A 128 -47.21 9.47 14.25
N THR A 129 -46.76 10.21 13.23
CA THR A 129 -45.65 9.78 12.37
C THR A 129 -44.34 10.22 12.99
N VAL A 130 -43.40 9.29 13.10
CA VAL A 130 -42.04 9.52 13.57
C VAL A 130 -41.09 9.32 12.39
N HIS A 131 -40.25 10.32 12.15
CA HIS A 131 -39.15 10.26 11.18
C HIS A 131 -37.81 10.11 11.89
N TRP A 132 -36.94 9.27 11.35
CA TRP A 132 -35.55 9.19 11.78
C TRP A 132 -34.65 8.89 10.58
N GLU A 133 -33.44 9.47 10.61
CA GLU A 133 -32.38 9.24 9.65
C GLU A 133 -31.12 8.84 10.41
N SER A 134 -30.46 7.80 9.95
CA SER A 134 -29.14 7.37 10.42
C SER A 134 -28.13 7.49 9.29
N GLU A 135 -26.91 7.81 9.66
CA GLU A 135 -25.83 8.09 8.72
C GLU A 135 -24.55 7.38 9.15
N VAL A 136 -23.89 6.72 8.20
CA VAL A 136 -22.63 6.01 8.41
C VAL A 136 -21.63 6.37 7.32
N GLN A 137 -20.38 6.59 7.74
CA GLN A 137 -19.23 6.75 6.85
C GLN A 137 -18.74 5.37 6.39
N ARG A 138 -18.66 5.13 5.07
CA ARG A 138 -18.02 3.95 4.49
C ARG A 138 -16.51 4.07 4.71
N ALA A 139 -15.94 3.12 5.43
CA ALA A 139 -14.49 3.05 5.62
C ALA A 139 -13.85 2.33 4.43
N ARG A 140 -13.43 3.08 3.41
CA ARG A 140 -12.50 2.56 2.39
C ARG A 140 -11.08 2.92 2.79
N SER A 141 -10.27 1.91 3.10
CA SER A 141 -8.85 2.13 3.38
C SER A 141 -8.12 2.53 2.09
N SER A 142 -7.21 3.49 2.19
CA SER A 142 -6.24 3.79 1.14
C SER A 142 -5.27 2.63 0.97
N LEU A 143 -4.75 2.42 -0.24
CA LEU A 143 -3.76 1.40 -0.54
C LEU A 143 -2.53 2.04 -1.18
N GLU A 144 -1.37 1.80 -0.58
CA GLU A 144 -0.05 2.04 -1.18
C GLU A 144 0.60 0.69 -1.46
N LEU A 145 0.75 0.37 -2.73
CA LEU A 145 1.29 -0.90 -3.21
C LEU A 145 2.60 -0.65 -3.93
N VAL A 146 3.63 -1.47 -3.65
CA VAL A 146 4.84 -1.51 -4.47
C VAL A 146 5.03 -2.89 -5.09
N MET A 147 5.30 -2.92 -6.39
CA MET A 147 5.69 -4.12 -7.12
C MET A 147 7.21 -4.19 -7.19
N VAL A 148 7.82 -5.18 -6.55
CA VAL A 148 9.26 -5.45 -6.56
C VAL A 148 9.50 -6.60 -7.54
N LEU A 149 9.88 -6.26 -8.76
CA LEU A 149 9.88 -7.19 -9.88
C LEU A 149 11.29 -7.47 -10.38
N ASP A 150 11.65 -8.76 -10.38
CA ASP A 150 12.90 -9.28 -10.92
C ASP A 150 12.96 -9.07 -12.44
N ASN A 151 13.98 -8.35 -12.91
CA ASN A 151 14.24 -8.12 -14.33
C ASN A 151 15.58 -8.70 -14.76
N THR A 152 16.03 -9.78 -14.14
CA THR A 152 17.34 -10.37 -14.37
C THR A 152 17.42 -11.13 -15.69
N GLY A 153 18.62 -11.53 -16.10
CA GLY A 153 18.83 -12.22 -17.38
C GLY A 153 18.03 -13.53 -17.51
N SER A 154 17.70 -14.21 -16.41
CA SER A 154 16.87 -15.43 -16.41
C SER A 154 15.43 -15.17 -16.86
N MET A 155 14.95 -13.92 -16.74
CA MET A 155 13.64 -13.48 -17.20
C MET A 155 13.55 -13.25 -18.72
N GLY A 156 14.62 -13.50 -19.47
CA GLY A 156 14.63 -13.30 -20.91
C GLY A 156 13.54 -14.08 -21.67
N GLY A 157 13.13 -13.55 -22.82
CA GLY A 157 12.18 -14.22 -23.71
C GLY A 157 10.72 -14.11 -23.26
N SER A 158 10.00 -15.23 -23.19
CA SER A 158 8.57 -15.22 -22.84
C SER A 158 8.32 -14.84 -21.38
N LYS A 159 9.26 -15.12 -20.48
CA LYS A 159 9.08 -14.88 -19.04
C LYS A 159 8.83 -13.40 -18.70
N ILE A 160 9.66 -12.49 -19.21
CA ILE A 160 9.45 -11.05 -19.01
C ILE A 160 8.14 -10.57 -19.67
N SER A 161 7.75 -11.14 -20.82
CA SER A 161 6.47 -10.81 -21.45
C SER A 161 5.28 -11.22 -20.58
N SER A 162 5.36 -12.40 -19.95
CA SER A 162 4.31 -12.91 -19.06
C SER A 162 4.27 -12.14 -17.74
N LEU A 163 5.43 -11.73 -17.21
CA LEU A 163 5.52 -10.82 -16.07
C LEU A 163 4.84 -9.48 -16.37
N ARG A 164 5.17 -8.85 -17.50
CA ARG A 164 4.57 -7.59 -17.92
C ARG A 164 3.05 -7.71 -18.03
N SER A 165 2.57 -8.76 -18.70
CA SER A 165 1.14 -9.02 -18.87
C SER A 165 0.41 -9.20 -17.52
N ALA A 166 1.03 -9.91 -16.57
CA ALA A 166 0.45 -10.13 -15.25
C ALA A 166 0.49 -8.87 -14.36
N GLY A 167 1.56 -8.07 -14.47
CA GLY A 167 1.66 -6.76 -13.81
C GLY A 167 0.59 -5.79 -14.31
N LEU A 168 0.38 -5.70 -15.63
CA LEU A 168 -0.69 -4.89 -16.24
C LEU A 168 -2.09 -5.36 -15.82
N LEU A 169 -2.29 -6.66 -15.60
CA LEU A 169 -3.55 -7.19 -15.08
C LEU A 169 -3.79 -6.75 -13.63
N LEU A 170 -2.76 -6.74 -12.79
CA LEU A 170 -2.85 -6.26 -11.41
C LEU A 170 -3.25 -4.78 -11.38
N THR A 171 -2.60 -3.94 -12.19
CA THR A 171 -2.92 -2.52 -12.27
C THR A 171 -4.34 -2.32 -12.81
N ASP A 172 -4.74 -3.08 -13.82
CA ASP A 172 -6.11 -3.06 -14.36
C ASP A 172 -7.15 -3.31 -13.28
N ILE A 173 -7.04 -4.43 -12.54
CA ILE A 173 -8.00 -4.81 -11.51
C ILE A 173 -8.02 -3.81 -10.34
N LEU A 174 -6.84 -3.33 -9.90
CA LEU A 174 -6.78 -2.45 -8.73
C LEU A 174 -7.27 -1.03 -9.03
N PHE A 175 -7.01 -0.52 -10.23
CA PHE A 175 -7.52 0.79 -10.65
C PHE A 175 -8.98 0.72 -11.10
N ASP A 176 -9.49 -0.44 -11.52
CA ASP A 176 -10.91 -0.62 -11.84
C ASP A 176 -11.79 -0.51 -10.58
N GLY A 177 -12.74 0.43 -10.58
CA GLY A 177 -13.64 0.69 -9.45
C GLY A 177 -13.01 1.37 -8.22
N ALA A 178 -11.72 1.74 -8.27
CA ALA A 178 -11.03 2.45 -7.19
C ALA A 178 -11.17 3.98 -7.31
N ASP A 179 -11.27 4.66 -6.15
CA ASP A 179 -10.98 6.10 -6.10
C ASP A 179 -9.47 6.30 -6.37
N PRO A 180 -9.09 7.01 -7.45
CA PRO A 180 -7.69 7.26 -7.77
C PRO A 180 -6.92 7.98 -6.65
N ASN A 181 -7.60 8.70 -5.75
CA ASN A 181 -6.93 9.38 -4.64
C ASN A 181 -6.57 8.43 -3.48
N ARG A 182 -7.13 7.21 -3.45
CA ARG A 182 -6.92 6.21 -2.40
C ARG A 182 -6.14 5.00 -2.87
N LEU A 183 -5.55 5.06 -4.07
CA LEU A 183 -4.69 4.03 -4.60
C LEU A 183 -3.42 4.66 -5.17
N LYS A 184 -2.28 4.28 -4.62
CA LYS A 184 -0.99 4.55 -5.22
C LYS A 184 -0.25 3.25 -5.47
N ILE A 185 0.32 3.12 -6.66
CA ILE A 185 1.16 1.99 -7.03
C ILE A 185 2.55 2.52 -7.38
N GLY A 186 3.58 1.83 -6.92
CA GLY A 186 4.98 2.06 -7.27
C GLY A 186 5.58 0.79 -7.87
N LEU A 187 6.68 0.94 -8.60
CA LEU A 187 7.37 -0.15 -9.27
C LEU A 187 8.87 -0.07 -8.99
N VAL A 188 9.44 -1.19 -8.52
CA VAL A 188 10.87 -1.36 -8.28
C VAL A 188 11.38 -2.51 -9.15
N PRO A 189 11.87 -2.22 -10.37
CA PRO A 189 12.59 -3.18 -11.17
C PRO A 189 13.99 -3.38 -10.57
N PHE A 190 14.44 -4.62 -10.40
CA PHE A 190 15.77 -4.90 -9.84
C PHE A 190 16.53 -6.00 -10.60
N SER A 191 17.85 -5.83 -10.69
CA SER A 191 18.81 -6.85 -11.12
C SER A 191 20.00 -6.92 -10.16
N ALA A 192 21.23 -6.69 -10.64
CA ALA A 192 22.43 -6.65 -9.81
C ALA A 192 22.42 -5.41 -8.90
N THR A 193 21.70 -4.38 -9.34
CA THR A 193 21.40 -3.15 -8.61
C THR A 193 20.00 -2.61 -9.00
N VAL A 194 19.64 -1.44 -8.49
CA VAL A 194 18.44 -0.68 -8.88
C VAL A 194 18.81 0.66 -9.52
N ASN A 195 17.87 1.21 -10.29
CA ASN A 195 18.00 2.50 -10.93
C ASN A 195 17.02 3.50 -10.28
N VAL A 196 17.54 4.59 -9.71
CA VAL A 196 16.71 5.64 -9.10
C VAL A 196 16.30 6.73 -10.09
N GLY A 197 16.87 6.71 -11.29
CA GLY A 197 16.64 7.71 -12.33
C GLY A 197 17.72 8.78 -12.39
N THR A 198 18.08 9.19 -13.61
CA THR A 198 19.12 10.19 -13.87
C THR A 198 18.75 11.58 -13.35
N TRP A 199 17.48 11.86 -13.12
CA TRP A 199 17.00 13.12 -12.53
C TRP A 199 17.45 13.33 -11.08
N HIS A 200 18.00 12.30 -10.42
CA HIS A 200 18.63 12.39 -9.10
C HIS A 200 20.15 12.57 -9.16
N GLU A 201 20.71 12.93 -10.32
CA GLU A 201 22.14 13.18 -10.47
C GLU A 201 22.60 14.22 -9.42
N ARG A 202 23.62 13.84 -8.63
CA ARG A 202 24.17 14.65 -7.53
C ARG A 202 23.13 15.13 -6.51
N ALA A 203 22.03 14.39 -6.32
CA ALA A 203 21.14 14.61 -5.20
C ALA A 203 21.92 14.54 -3.88
N TRP A 204 21.55 15.37 -2.90
CA TRP A 204 22.30 15.49 -1.64
C TRP A 204 22.39 14.17 -0.86
N TRP A 205 21.39 13.30 -1.01
CA TRP A 205 21.34 11.96 -0.39
C TRP A 205 22.16 10.91 -1.15
N LEU A 206 22.65 11.23 -2.35
CA LEU A 206 23.49 10.40 -3.22
C LEU A 206 24.97 10.83 -3.17
N ASP A 207 25.42 11.17 -1.96
CA ASP A 207 26.79 11.54 -1.60
C ASP A 207 27.53 12.44 -2.62
N ALA A 208 26.89 13.55 -3.02
CA ALA A 208 27.41 14.45 -4.05
C ALA A 208 28.83 14.99 -3.78
N ASN A 209 29.24 15.02 -2.50
CA ASN A 209 30.53 15.56 -2.05
C ASN A 209 31.55 14.47 -1.66
N ALA A 210 31.27 13.19 -1.94
CA ALA A 210 32.13 12.06 -1.58
C ALA A 210 32.57 12.05 -0.10
N GLN A 211 31.61 12.25 0.80
CA GLN A 211 31.81 12.16 2.24
C GLN A 211 31.95 10.73 2.72
N SER A 212 31.30 9.77 2.05
CA SER A 212 31.41 8.35 2.38
C SER A 212 32.78 7.80 1.98
N PRO A 213 33.48 7.06 2.87
CA PRO A 213 34.76 6.44 2.51
C PRO A 213 34.60 5.40 1.38
N LEU A 214 33.41 4.82 1.22
CA LEU A 214 33.09 3.88 0.14
C LEU A 214 33.17 4.55 -1.23
N HIS A 215 33.00 5.87 -1.31
CA HIS A 215 33.00 6.60 -2.56
C HIS A 215 34.36 6.49 -3.28
N ALA A 216 35.45 6.39 -2.52
CA ALA A 216 36.83 6.30 -3.01
C ALA A 216 37.46 4.89 -2.92
N GLU A 217 36.73 3.87 -2.44
CA GLU A 217 37.24 2.52 -2.11
C GLU A 217 38.10 1.88 -3.21
N ASN A 218 37.66 1.99 -4.46
CA ASN A 218 38.28 1.38 -5.63
C ASN A 218 39.23 2.32 -6.40
N PHE A 219 39.70 3.41 -5.78
CA PHE A 219 40.52 4.44 -6.42
C PHE A 219 41.79 4.76 -5.64
N ASP A 220 42.88 5.03 -6.37
CA ASP A 220 44.19 5.43 -5.86
C ASP A 220 44.91 6.34 -6.88
N PRO A 221 45.17 7.63 -6.57
CA PRO A 221 44.70 8.34 -5.38
C PRO A 221 43.17 8.36 -5.26
N ALA A 222 42.66 8.58 -4.05
CA ALA A 222 41.23 8.66 -3.76
C ALA A 222 40.51 9.64 -4.70
N ALA A 223 39.31 9.27 -5.15
CA ALA A 223 38.56 10.01 -6.16
C ALA A 223 37.07 10.07 -5.83
N ASN A 224 36.44 11.18 -6.20
CA ASN A 224 34.98 11.30 -6.23
C ASN A 224 34.48 10.76 -7.58
N ARG A 225 33.60 9.74 -7.56
CA ARG A 225 33.01 9.14 -8.78
C ARG A 225 32.23 10.16 -9.62
N TRP A 226 31.65 11.19 -9.01
CA TRP A 226 31.01 12.27 -9.77
C TRP A 226 32.03 13.06 -10.60
N ASP A 227 33.19 13.36 -10.02
CA ASP A 227 34.29 14.01 -10.76
C ASP A 227 34.86 13.08 -11.85
N LEU A 228 34.81 11.76 -11.64
CA LEU A 228 35.16 10.79 -12.68
C LEU A 228 34.16 10.82 -13.84
N TYR A 229 32.85 10.90 -13.58
CA TYR A 229 31.84 11.08 -14.63
C TYR A 229 32.05 12.38 -15.40
N ASP A 230 32.30 13.51 -14.73
CA ASP A 230 32.58 14.79 -15.39
C ASP A 230 33.81 14.73 -16.31
N SER A 231 34.80 13.95 -15.91
CA SER A 231 36.06 13.80 -16.62
C SER A 231 35.99 12.81 -17.79
N LEU A 232 35.09 11.82 -17.70
CA LEU A 232 34.94 10.80 -18.74
C LEU A 232 34.23 11.38 -19.96
N GLN A 233 34.68 10.95 -21.14
CA GLN A 233 34.02 11.29 -22.39
C GLN A 233 33.19 10.11 -22.89
N ASN A 234 32.04 10.41 -23.52
CA ASN A 234 31.10 9.44 -24.08
C ASN A 234 30.36 8.59 -23.04
N ARG A 235 30.48 8.86 -21.73
CA ARG A 235 29.72 8.17 -20.68
C ARG A 235 29.18 9.18 -19.68
N ALA A 236 28.01 8.87 -19.15
CA ALA A 236 27.35 9.62 -18.09
C ALA A 236 26.75 8.63 -17.10
N TRP A 237 26.33 9.13 -15.94
CA TRP A 237 25.63 8.32 -14.96
C TRP A 237 24.24 7.93 -15.47
N GLU A 238 23.87 6.65 -15.40
CA GLU A 238 22.63 6.12 -15.99
C GLU A 238 21.49 5.94 -14.94
N GLY A 239 21.74 6.36 -13.70
CA GLY A 239 20.73 6.39 -12.64
C GLY A 239 20.87 5.27 -11.61
N CYS A 240 21.82 4.34 -11.75
CA CYS A 240 22.00 3.28 -10.75
C CYS A 240 22.73 3.73 -9.50
N VAL A 241 22.44 3.06 -8.40
CA VAL A 241 23.06 3.32 -7.09
C VAL A 241 23.71 2.07 -6.54
N GLU A 242 24.50 2.20 -5.49
CA GLU A 242 25.03 1.06 -4.74
C GLU A 242 24.28 0.88 -3.42
N ALA A 243 24.27 -0.36 -2.91
CA ALA A 243 23.77 -0.70 -1.59
C ALA A 243 24.59 0.02 -0.51
N ARG A 244 23.94 0.50 0.54
CA ARG A 244 24.63 1.13 1.66
C ARG A 244 25.42 0.12 2.50
N ALA A 245 26.19 0.59 3.47
CA ALA A 245 26.87 -0.32 4.40
C ALA A 245 25.84 -1.03 5.29
N ILE A 246 26.10 -2.28 5.67
CA ILE A 246 25.27 -3.02 6.63
C ILE A 246 25.26 -2.26 7.98
N PRO A 247 24.09 -2.02 8.61
CA PRO A 247 22.76 -2.57 8.28
C PRO A 247 21.87 -1.70 7.36
N HIS A 248 22.36 -0.52 6.94
CA HIS A 248 21.62 0.46 6.14
C HIS A 248 21.32 0.00 4.71
N ASP A 249 21.92 -1.08 4.21
CA ASP A 249 21.54 -1.72 2.95
C ASP A 249 20.07 -2.14 2.99
N ILE A 250 19.64 -2.75 4.09
CA ILE A 250 18.26 -3.21 4.29
C ILE A 250 17.39 -2.11 4.87
N GLU A 251 17.81 -1.56 6.01
CA GLU A 251 16.99 -0.63 6.78
C GLU A 251 16.68 0.65 6.00
N ASP A 252 15.51 1.23 6.25
CA ASP A 252 15.10 2.53 5.70
C ASP A 252 15.65 3.69 6.55
N THR A 253 16.95 3.64 6.83
CA THR A 253 17.63 4.74 7.54
C THR A 253 17.58 5.99 6.68
N ALA A 254 17.14 7.12 7.24
CA ALA A 254 17.15 8.39 6.53
C ALA A 254 18.60 8.82 6.19
N PRO A 255 18.88 9.31 4.97
CA PRO A 255 20.20 9.85 4.62
C PRO A 255 20.56 11.07 5.48
N ASP A 256 21.77 11.09 6.03
CA ASP A 256 22.30 12.18 6.85
C ASP A 256 23.77 12.47 6.51
N THR A 257 24.07 13.70 6.11
CA THR A 257 25.45 14.16 5.80
C THR A 257 26.39 14.15 7.01
N GLY A 258 25.87 14.13 8.24
CA GLY A 258 26.64 13.96 9.47
C GLY A 258 27.07 12.51 9.72
N TYR A 259 26.41 11.55 9.08
CA TYR A 259 26.66 10.10 9.16
C TYR A 259 26.80 9.53 7.74
N PRO A 260 27.95 9.75 7.06
CA PRO A 260 28.10 9.46 5.63
C PRO A 260 27.83 8.01 5.20
N GLU A 261 27.87 7.05 6.13
CA GLU A 261 27.49 5.65 5.92
C GLU A 261 26.00 5.46 5.59
N THR A 262 25.17 6.45 5.91
CA THR A 262 23.73 6.47 5.61
C THR A 262 23.40 7.01 4.21
N LEU A 263 24.36 7.66 3.55
CA LEU A 263 24.21 8.19 2.20
C LEU A 263 24.28 7.05 1.17
N PHE A 264 23.55 7.21 0.07
CA PHE A 264 23.69 6.32 -1.07
C PHE A 264 24.89 6.76 -1.91
N LEU A 265 25.46 5.81 -2.65
CA LEU A 265 26.55 6.10 -3.57
C LEU A 265 26.07 5.98 -5.02
N PRO A 266 26.55 6.84 -5.94
CA PRO A 266 26.36 6.60 -7.36
C PRO A 266 27.05 5.29 -7.73
N TYR A 267 26.35 4.47 -8.52
CA TYR A 267 26.94 3.28 -9.11
C TYR A 267 28.09 3.68 -10.01
N PHE A 268 29.24 3.05 -9.83
CA PHE A 268 30.39 3.19 -10.73
C PHE A 268 31.17 1.89 -10.70
N ALA A 269 30.99 1.04 -11.71
CA ALA A 269 31.78 -0.18 -11.91
C ALA A 269 33.19 0.20 -12.39
N PRO A 270 34.25 0.08 -11.56
CA PRO A 270 35.58 0.52 -11.94
C PRO A 270 36.13 -0.29 -13.13
N ASP A 271 36.99 0.35 -13.93
CA ASP A 271 37.70 -0.29 -15.02
C ASP A 271 38.62 -1.41 -14.51
N GLU A 272 38.41 -2.59 -15.05
CA GLU A 272 39.16 -3.80 -14.72
C GLU A 272 40.46 -3.92 -15.53
N SER A 273 41.43 -4.66 -15.00
CA SER A 273 42.80 -4.67 -15.55
C SER A 273 42.88 -5.28 -16.95
N ASN A 274 43.65 -4.63 -17.82
CA ASN A 274 44.01 -5.14 -19.14
C ASN A 274 45.26 -6.06 -19.15
N TYR A 275 45.92 -6.26 -18.00
CA TYR A 275 47.21 -6.97 -17.92
C TYR A 275 47.11 -8.46 -18.24
N ALA A 276 46.07 -9.12 -17.74
CA ALA A 276 45.88 -10.55 -17.94
C ALA A 276 44.64 -10.80 -18.80
N ASN A 277 44.85 -10.97 -20.10
CA ASN A 277 43.84 -11.48 -21.05
C ASN A 277 43.22 -12.83 -20.62
N ASN A 278 43.77 -13.50 -19.59
CA ASN A 278 43.32 -14.80 -19.08
C ASN A 278 42.65 -14.74 -17.68
N ALA A 279 42.60 -13.57 -17.02
CA ALA A 279 42.02 -13.42 -15.68
C ALA A 279 40.49 -13.20 -15.68
N GLY A 280 39.86 -13.19 -16.85
CA GLY A 280 38.39 -13.14 -16.97
C GLY A 280 37.75 -11.80 -16.56
N TYR A 281 38.47 -10.68 -16.70
CA TYR A 281 37.94 -9.34 -16.48
C TYR A 281 36.95 -8.95 -17.58
N ALA A 282 35.65 -8.88 -17.23
CA ALA A 282 34.57 -8.62 -18.17
C ALA A 282 34.38 -7.13 -18.48
N ASN A 283 34.74 -6.25 -17.54
CA ASN A 283 34.54 -4.81 -17.62
C ASN A 283 35.88 -4.04 -17.68
N SER A 284 36.79 -4.50 -18.55
CA SER A 284 37.98 -3.72 -18.93
C SER A 284 37.66 -2.85 -20.16
N TYR A 285 37.67 -1.53 -19.97
CA TYR A 285 37.24 -0.51 -20.94
C TYR A 285 38.20 0.67 -21.09
N LEU A 286 39.25 0.78 -20.28
CA LEU A 286 40.33 1.77 -20.40
C LEU A 286 41.71 1.10 -20.40
N ASN A 287 42.73 1.89 -20.75
CA ASN A 287 44.10 1.50 -20.49
C ASN A 287 44.39 1.73 -19.01
N ASP A 288 44.92 0.72 -18.30
CA ASP A 288 45.28 0.79 -16.87
C ASP A 288 46.18 1.99 -16.51
N GLY A 289 46.87 2.61 -17.49
CA GLY A 289 47.59 3.87 -17.30
C GLY A 289 48.84 3.74 -16.43
N MET A 290 49.27 2.51 -16.14
CA MET A 290 50.46 2.21 -15.36
C MET A 290 51.14 0.91 -15.80
N GLY A 291 52.43 0.78 -15.47
CA GLY A 291 53.22 -0.45 -15.71
C GLY A 291 53.14 -1.44 -14.54
N GLY A 292 53.84 -2.58 -14.67
CA GLY A 292 53.95 -3.60 -13.61
C GLY A 292 52.82 -4.64 -13.62
N SER A 293 53.01 -5.71 -12.84
CA SER A 293 52.12 -6.90 -12.80
C SER A 293 51.09 -6.88 -11.66
N ASN A 294 51.07 -5.84 -10.82
CA ASN A 294 50.11 -5.74 -9.72
C ASN A 294 48.74 -5.29 -10.25
N GLU A 295 47.90 -6.25 -10.64
CA GLU A 295 46.57 -6.02 -11.20
C GLU A 295 45.69 -5.13 -10.32
N ARG A 296 45.76 -5.27 -8.98
CA ARG A 296 44.98 -4.45 -8.06
C ARG A 296 45.38 -2.98 -8.12
N ALA A 297 46.68 -2.70 -8.16
CA ALA A 297 47.17 -1.32 -8.31
C ALA A 297 46.73 -0.72 -9.66
N ARG A 298 46.78 -1.53 -10.73
CA ARG A 298 46.36 -1.16 -12.09
C ARG A 298 44.88 -0.80 -12.19
N MET A 299 44.01 -1.58 -11.54
CA MET A 299 42.58 -1.29 -11.50
C MET A 299 42.27 -0.01 -10.72
N ARG A 300 42.97 0.22 -9.61
CA ARG A 300 42.75 1.39 -8.75
C ARG A 300 43.37 2.68 -9.28
N ASN A 301 44.22 2.64 -10.30
CA ASN A 301 44.92 3.82 -10.82
C ASN A 301 43.95 4.88 -11.37
N THR A 302 43.59 5.88 -10.56
CA THR A 302 42.60 6.92 -10.88
C THR A 302 42.93 7.78 -12.09
N PRO A 303 44.19 8.21 -12.33
CA PRO A 303 44.52 9.08 -13.46
C PRO A 303 44.12 8.52 -14.84
N LYS A 304 43.82 7.22 -14.96
CA LYS A 304 43.34 6.62 -16.21
C LYS A 304 41.97 7.14 -16.66
N TYR A 305 41.15 7.67 -15.75
CA TYR A 305 39.84 8.23 -16.09
C TYR A 305 39.90 9.69 -16.58
N THR A 306 41.05 10.36 -16.43
CA THR A 306 41.20 11.78 -16.75
C THR A 306 41.06 12.03 -18.26
N ASN A 307 40.01 12.75 -18.69
CA ASN A 307 39.69 13.02 -20.11
C ASN A 307 39.65 11.76 -20.99
N ALA A 308 39.32 10.60 -20.41
CA ALA A 308 39.38 9.34 -21.12
C ALA A 308 38.11 9.10 -21.95
N TRP A 309 38.29 8.69 -23.20
CA TRP A 309 37.19 8.32 -24.11
C TRP A 309 36.90 6.83 -24.02
N ILE A 310 35.66 6.46 -23.65
CA ILE A 310 35.25 5.06 -23.56
C ILE A 310 34.72 4.58 -24.92
N ASN A 311 35.47 3.65 -25.53
CA ASN A 311 35.22 3.09 -26.86
C ASN A 311 34.60 1.67 -26.81
N SER A 312 33.55 1.47 -26.00
CA SER A 312 32.85 0.18 -25.90
C SER A 312 31.37 0.33 -25.57
N SER A 313 30.45 -0.07 -26.45
CA SER A 313 29.01 0.04 -26.16
C SER A 313 28.49 -0.94 -25.09
N SER A 314 29.30 -1.91 -24.65
CA SER A 314 28.89 -2.96 -23.70
C SER A 314 29.71 -2.97 -22.41
N ARG A 315 30.67 -2.05 -22.24
CA ARG A 315 31.53 -1.94 -21.06
C ARG A 315 31.66 -0.48 -20.63
N GLY A 316 31.87 -0.25 -19.34
CA GLY A 316 31.99 1.09 -18.78
C GLY A 316 31.62 1.15 -17.30
N PRO A 317 31.56 2.37 -16.75
CA PRO A 317 31.20 2.59 -15.35
C PRO A 317 29.75 2.18 -15.01
N GLU A 318 28.88 2.07 -16.02
CA GLU A 318 27.49 1.63 -15.86
C GLU A 318 27.27 0.15 -16.16
N TRP A 319 28.35 -0.63 -16.27
CA TRP A 319 28.22 -2.05 -16.53
C TRP A 319 27.46 -2.76 -15.39
N GLY A 320 26.34 -3.39 -15.72
CA GLY A 320 25.41 -4.01 -14.75
C GLY A 320 24.25 -3.10 -14.32
N CYS A 321 24.25 -1.82 -14.68
CA CYS A 321 23.12 -0.92 -14.53
C CYS A 321 22.11 -1.14 -15.66
N THR A 322 21.32 -2.21 -15.58
CA THR A 322 20.38 -2.59 -16.65
C THR A 322 18.92 -2.45 -16.25
N ALA A 323 18.65 -2.28 -14.96
CA ALA A 323 17.31 -2.09 -14.46
C ALA A 323 16.72 -0.75 -14.93
N ARG A 324 15.41 -0.75 -15.23
CA ARG A 324 14.68 0.48 -15.51
C ARG A 324 14.52 1.32 -14.24
N PRO A 325 14.40 2.66 -14.37
CA PRO A 325 14.19 3.53 -13.23
C PRO A 325 12.99 3.09 -12.39
N ILE A 326 13.14 3.18 -11.07
CA ILE A 326 12.06 3.01 -10.10
C ILE A 326 10.97 4.02 -10.43
N THR A 327 9.72 3.56 -10.41
CA THR A 327 8.55 4.43 -10.47
C THR A 327 8.10 4.72 -9.03
N PRO A 328 8.15 5.99 -8.58
CA PRO A 328 7.63 6.36 -7.26
C PRO A 328 6.13 6.04 -7.14
N LEU A 329 5.60 6.05 -5.92
CA LEU A 329 4.17 5.86 -5.70
C LEU A 329 3.36 6.91 -6.47
N THR A 330 2.50 6.46 -7.38
CA THR A 330 1.65 7.33 -8.18
C THR A 330 0.24 6.76 -8.29
N ASN A 331 -0.73 7.65 -8.46
CA ASN A 331 -2.11 7.29 -8.78
C ASN A 331 -2.41 7.32 -10.29
N GLN A 332 -1.39 7.55 -11.12
CA GLN A 332 -1.52 7.58 -12.57
C GLN A 332 -1.23 6.19 -13.15
N ARG A 333 -2.28 5.45 -13.50
CA ARG A 333 -2.18 4.09 -14.05
C ARG A 333 -1.24 4.03 -15.26
N ASN A 334 -1.37 4.95 -16.21
CA ASN A 334 -0.55 4.97 -17.42
C ASN A 334 0.95 5.05 -17.13
N VAL A 335 1.35 5.81 -16.11
CA VAL A 335 2.77 5.92 -15.71
C VAL A 335 3.32 4.57 -15.24
N ILE A 336 2.51 3.79 -14.52
CA ILE A 336 2.90 2.46 -14.05
C ILE A 336 2.86 1.44 -15.19
N ASP A 337 1.82 1.47 -16.02
CA ASP A 337 1.69 0.57 -17.16
C ASP A 337 2.86 0.75 -18.15
N ASP A 338 3.22 1.99 -18.48
CA ASP A 338 4.39 2.33 -19.32
C ASP A 338 5.69 1.80 -18.69
N ALA A 339 5.87 1.96 -17.38
CA ALA A 339 7.06 1.49 -16.67
C ALA A 339 7.16 -0.05 -16.63
N ILE A 340 6.03 -0.76 -16.50
CA ILE A 340 5.96 -2.21 -16.60
C ILE A 340 6.38 -2.64 -18.01
N GLU A 341 5.82 -2.03 -19.05
CA GLU A 341 6.15 -2.35 -20.44
C GLU A 341 7.61 -2.11 -20.80
N ASP A 342 8.26 -1.14 -20.16
CA ASP A 342 9.67 -0.81 -20.39
C ASP A 342 10.67 -1.78 -19.75
N MET A 343 10.25 -2.66 -18.83
CA MET A 343 11.14 -3.56 -18.07
C MET A 343 11.88 -4.56 -18.97
N ILE A 344 13.21 -4.54 -19.00
CA ILE A 344 14.02 -5.48 -19.81
C ILE A 344 14.72 -6.50 -18.91
N ALA A 345 14.74 -7.76 -19.34
CA ALA A 345 15.49 -8.83 -18.69
C ALA A 345 17.00 -8.73 -18.93
N SER A 346 17.79 -8.40 -17.90
CA SER A 346 19.26 -8.35 -17.95
C SER A 346 19.89 -8.29 -16.56
N GLY A 347 21.13 -8.75 -16.44
CA GLY A 347 21.89 -8.73 -15.19
C GLY A 347 21.67 -9.96 -14.30
N THR A 348 22.19 -9.91 -13.07
CA THR A 348 22.16 -11.00 -12.09
C THR A 348 21.19 -10.71 -10.95
N THR A 349 20.74 -11.73 -10.20
CA THR A 349 19.62 -11.59 -9.27
C THR A 349 20.03 -11.19 -7.86
N ASN A 350 19.63 -9.98 -7.43
CA ASN A 350 19.83 -9.46 -6.08
C ASN A 350 18.48 -9.16 -5.42
N ILE A 351 17.76 -10.18 -4.96
CA ILE A 351 16.44 -10.02 -4.31
C ILE A 351 16.47 -9.05 -3.12
N PRO A 352 17.48 -9.08 -2.20
CA PRO A 352 17.41 -8.22 -1.01
C PRO A 352 17.47 -6.73 -1.37
N ILE A 353 18.18 -6.35 -2.44
CA ILE A 353 18.20 -4.94 -2.87
C ILE A 353 16.82 -4.50 -3.37
N GLY A 354 16.11 -5.36 -4.12
CA GLY A 354 14.75 -5.09 -4.59
C GLY A 354 13.78 -4.85 -3.43
N ILE A 355 13.76 -5.74 -2.44
CA ILE A 355 12.88 -5.64 -1.27
C ILE A 355 13.19 -4.37 -0.47
N SER A 356 14.47 -4.11 -0.24
CA SER A 356 14.93 -2.93 0.50
C SER A 356 14.50 -1.63 -0.18
N TRP A 357 14.58 -1.56 -1.52
CA TRP A 357 14.06 -0.42 -2.28
C TRP A 357 12.53 -0.36 -2.33
N GLY A 358 11.85 -1.51 -2.31
CA GLY A 358 10.40 -1.57 -2.12
C GLY A 358 9.97 -0.91 -0.81
N VAL A 359 10.68 -1.16 0.29
CA VAL A 359 10.42 -0.47 1.58
C VAL A 359 10.61 1.04 1.43
N ARG A 360 11.69 1.48 0.79
CA ARG A 360 12.00 2.91 0.56
C ARG A 360 10.95 3.63 -0.30
N VAL A 361 10.37 2.96 -1.30
CA VAL A 361 9.28 3.53 -2.10
C VAL A 361 7.98 3.65 -1.31
N LEU A 362 7.72 2.73 -0.36
CA LEU A 362 6.57 2.79 0.53
C LEU A 362 6.76 3.75 1.71
N SER A 363 7.99 4.21 1.95
CA SER A 363 8.33 5.11 3.04
C SER A 363 7.95 6.56 2.73
N PRO A 364 7.71 7.41 3.74
CA PRO A 364 7.69 8.86 3.56
C PRO A 364 9.09 9.49 3.40
N GLY A 365 10.15 8.70 3.62
CA GLY A 365 11.54 9.16 3.62
C GLY A 365 12.13 9.38 2.23
N MET A 366 13.28 10.04 2.18
CA MET A 366 14.06 10.13 0.94
C MET A 366 14.58 8.74 0.55
N PRO A 367 14.63 8.42 -0.76
CA PRO A 367 14.55 9.37 -1.88
C PRO A 367 13.15 9.55 -2.51
N PHE A 368 12.18 8.70 -2.16
CA PHE A 368 10.82 8.73 -2.69
C PHE A 368 9.84 9.05 -1.57
N THR A 369 9.42 10.32 -1.47
CA THR A 369 8.65 10.84 -0.34
C THR A 369 7.14 10.76 -0.53
N GLU A 370 6.67 10.02 -1.54
CA GLU A 370 5.25 9.95 -1.92
C GLU A 370 4.43 9.07 -0.98
N GLY A 371 5.07 8.18 -0.21
CA GLY A 371 4.42 7.32 0.77
C GLY A 371 3.99 8.08 2.03
N VAL A 372 2.89 7.65 2.65
CA VAL A 372 2.50 8.16 3.98
C VAL A 372 3.28 7.49 5.11
N SER A 373 3.17 7.99 6.33
CA SER A 373 3.76 7.34 7.52
C SER A 373 3.28 5.89 7.68
N TYR A 374 4.12 5.01 8.23
CA TYR A 374 3.73 3.62 8.57
C TYR A 374 2.63 3.57 9.64
N ASP A 375 2.53 4.61 10.48
CA ASP A 375 1.52 4.72 11.53
C ASP A 375 0.22 5.41 11.06
N GLU A 376 0.09 5.74 9.76
CA GLU A 376 -1.10 6.41 9.22
C GLU A 376 -2.31 5.46 9.27
N GLU A 377 -3.27 5.79 10.13
CA GLU A 377 -4.52 5.03 10.21
C GLU A 377 -5.30 5.11 8.89
N GLY A 378 -5.91 4.00 8.47
CA GLY A 378 -6.69 3.95 7.24
C GLY A 378 -5.87 3.79 5.95
N THR A 379 -4.54 3.67 6.01
CA THR A 379 -3.72 3.27 4.84
C THR A 379 -3.15 1.88 5.01
N ILE A 380 -3.34 1.04 4.00
CA ILE A 380 -2.76 -0.30 3.89
C ILE A 380 -1.51 -0.18 3.02
N LYS A 381 -0.38 -0.69 3.52
CA LYS A 381 0.86 -0.79 2.74
C LYS A 381 1.12 -2.24 2.35
N ALA A 382 1.31 -2.48 1.06
CA ALA A 382 1.53 -3.81 0.51
C ALA A 382 2.75 -3.85 -0.43
N MET A 383 3.42 -4.98 -0.46
CA MET A 383 4.55 -5.24 -1.33
C MET A 383 4.34 -6.57 -2.05
N VAL A 384 4.50 -6.60 -3.36
CA VAL A 384 4.49 -7.83 -4.17
C VAL A 384 5.90 -8.07 -4.68
N VAL A 385 6.57 -9.10 -4.17
CA VAL A 385 7.92 -9.49 -4.58
C VAL A 385 7.83 -10.67 -5.53
N LEU A 386 8.46 -10.56 -6.70
CA LEU A 386 8.53 -11.64 -7.67
C LEU A 386 9.97 -11.93 -8.05
N THR A 387 10.33 -13.22 -8.12
CA THR A 387 11.60 -13.69 -8.70
C THR A 387 11.41 -14.97 -9.51
N ASP A 388 12.26 -15.18 -10.51
CA ASP A 388 12.29 -16.41 -11.32
C ASP A 388 13.54 -17.28 -11.09
N GLY A 389 14.37 -16.90 -10.12
CA GLY A 389 15.66 -17.51 -9.90
C GLY A 389 16.13 -17.44 -8.46
N GLU A 390 17.30 -18.03 -8.23
CA GLU A 390 17.99 -17.89 -6.95
C GLU A 390 18.75 -16.56 -6.92
N ASN A 391 19.05 -16.05 -5.71
CA ASN A 391 20.03 -14.97 -5.59
C ASN A 391 21.36 -15.38 -6.24
N TYR A 392 21.90 -14.48 -7.07
CA TYR A 392 23.12 -14.74 -7.82
C TYR A 392 23.86 -13.44 -8.07
N LEU A 393 25.12 -13.39 -7.64
CA LEU A 393 26.12 -12.44 -8.11
C LEU A 393 27.31 -13.26 -8.60
N ASP A 394 27.86 -12.91 -9.75
CA ASP A 394 28.83 -13.72 -10.47
C ASP A 394 30.21 -13.70 -9.78
N GLY A 395 30.57 -14.80 -9.11
CA GLY A 395 31.87 -15.00 -8.47
C GLY A 395 32.98 -15.25 -9.49
N ARG A 396 34.14 -14.62 -9.28
CA ARG A 396 35.27 -14.66 -10.20
C ARG A 396 36.54 -15.10 -9.51
N ASN A 397 37.23 -16.07 -10.09
CA ASN A 397 38.56 -16.51 -9.64
C ASN A 397 39.66 -15.54 -10.13
N ASN A 398 39.54 -14.28 -9.73
CA ASN A 398 40.50 -13.22 -10.00
C ASN A 398 40.55 -12.26 -8.77
N PRO A 399 41.48 -11.30 -8.72
CA PRO A 399 41.58 -10.34 -7.62
C PRO A 399 40.32 -9.53 -7.26
N ASN A 400 39.25 -9.51 -8.08
CA ASN A 400 37.99 -8.85 -7.75
C ASN A 400 37.05 -9.75 -6.92
N TYR A 401 37.26 -11.07 -6.93
CA TYR A 401 36.38 -12.11 -6.37
C TYR A 401 34.98 -12.19 -6.96
N SER A 402 34.52 -11.17 -7.67
CA SER A 402 33.25 -11.16 -8.39
C SER A 402 33.28 -10.17 -9.54
N HIS A 403 32.25 -10.20 -10.36
CA HIS A 403 31.83 -9.03 -11.11
C HIS A 403 31.35 -7.90 -10.16
N TYR A 404 31.37 -6.66 -10.65
CA TYR A 404 30.84 -5.53 -9.90
C TYR A 404 29.30 -5.61 -9.81
N SER A 405 28.74 -5.17 -8.69
CA SER A 405 27.30 -5.26 -8.39
C SER A 405 26.86 -4.12 -7.49
N GLY A 406 25.58 -4.08 -7.08
CA GLY A 406 25.11 -3.12 -6.08
C GLY A 406 25.90 -3.16 -4.76
N TYR A 407 26.50 -4.30 -4.39
CA TYR A 407 27.39 -4.41 -3.22
C TYR A 407 28.88 -4.19 -3.56
N GLY A 408 29.20 -3.69 -4.75
CA GLY A 408 30.57 -3.57 -5.23
C GLY A 408 31.20 -4.93 -5.55
N TYR A 409 32.53 -5.04 -5.38
CA TYR A 409 33.25 -6.30 -5.54
C TYR A 409 33.23 -7.12 -4.24
N MET A 410 33.12 -8.45 -4.36
CA MET A 410 33.15 -9.33 -3.19
C MET A 410 34.47 -9.29 -2.42
N ARG A 411 35.58 -8.83 -3.03
CA ARG A 411 36.83 -8.60 -2.27
C ARG A 411 36.68 -7.52 -1.20
N ASP A 412 35.76 -6.57 -1.38
CA ASP A 412 35.68 -5.37 -0.52
C ASP A 412 34.88 -5.67 0.76
N GLY A 413 34.17 -6.80 0.81
CA GLY A 413 33.54 -7.28 2.05
C GLY A 413 32.23 -6.58 2.41
N ARG A 414 31.62 -5.81 1.48
CA ARG A 414 30.39 -5.03 1.74
C ARG A 414 29.16 -5.88 2.06
N LEU A 415 29.14 -7.15 1.64
CA LEU A 415 28.12 -8.13 2.01
C LEU A 415 28.45 -8.87 3.33
N GLY A 416 29.50 -8.45 4.05
CA GLY A 416 29.99 -9.11 5.27
C GLY A 416 30.86 -10.35 5.01
N ILE A 417 31.12 -10.69 3.74
CA ILE A 417 31.93 -11.84 3.32
C ILE A 417 32.93 -11.44 2.24
N GLN A 418 34.07 -12.14 2.17
CA GLN A 418 35.07 -11.98 1.11
C GLN A 418 35.36 -13.34 0.46
N THR A 419 34.75 -13.61 -0.69
CA THR A 419 34.85 -14.90 -1.37
C THR A 419 34.49 -14.79 -2.85
N SER A 420 35.00 -15.72 -3.65
CA SER A 420 34.62 -15.90 -5.05
C SER A 420 33.69 -17.10 -5.27
N SER A 421 33.20 -17.72 -4.19
CA SER A 421 32.32 -18.88 -4.25
C SER A 421 30.87 -18.46 -4.44
N ASP A 422 30.29 -18.76 -5.60
CA ASP A 422 28.89 -18.47 -5.93
C ASP A 422 27.92 -19.00 -4.85
N SER A 423 28.15 -20.20 -4.32
CA SER A 423 27.30 -20.78 -3.28
C SER A 423 27.36 -20.01 -1.97
N THR A 424 28.54 -19.51 -1.60
CA THR A 424 28.71 -18.70 -0.37
C THR A 424 28.10 -17.32 -0.53
N ILE A 425 28.26 -16.70 -1.71
CA ILE A 425 27.65 -15.42 -2.05
C ILE A 425 26.12 -15.54 -2.04
N ARG A 426 25.57 -16.56 -2.70
CA ARG A 426 24.12 -16.84 -2.71
C ARG A 426 23.56 -17.04 -1.31
N ASN A 427 24.24 -17.79 -0.44
CA ASN A 427 23.79 -17.98 0.93
C ASN A 427 23.75 -16.65 1.70
N ALA A 428 24.79 -15.81 1.59
CA ALA A 428 24.77 -14.50 2.23
C ALA A 428 23.66 -13.59 1.68
N LEU A 429 23.38 -13.62 0.38
CA LEU A 429 22.24 -12.90 -0.21
C LEU A 429 20.89 -13.44 0.27
N ASN A 430 20.76 -14.76 0.46
CA ASN A 430 19.56 -15.36 1.03
C ASN A 430 19.35 -14.88 2.48
N ASP A 431 20.41 -14.86 3.30
CA ASP A 431 20.35 -14.33 4.67
C ASP A 431 19.94 -12.84 4.67
N ARG A 432 20.46 -12.04 3.73
CA ARG A 432 20.01 -10.64 3.56
C ARG A 432 18.56 -10.55 3.07
N THR A 433 18.11 -11.49 2.23
CA THR A 433 16.72 -11.51 1.73
C THR A 433 15.77 -11.74 2.88
N GLU A 434 16.04 -12.74 3.72
CA GLU A 434 15.24 -13.04 4.92
C GLU A 434 15.19 -11.82 5.85
N ALA A 435 16.34 -11.20 6.14
CA ALA A 435 16.40 -9.99 6.95
C ALA A 435 15.61 -8.81 6.35
N ALA A 436 15.61 -8.65 5.02
CA ALA A 436 14.85 -7.60 4.35
C ALA A 436 13.34 -7.84 4.44
N CYS A 437 12.91 -9.09 4.30
CA CYS A 437 11.52 -9.48 4.49
C CYS A 437 11.06 -9.29 5.93
N GLU A 438 11.87 -9.69 6.90
CA GLU A 438 11.59 -9.47 8.32
C GLU A 438 11.47 -7.98 8.65
N TYR A 439 12.37 -7.15 8.11
CA TYR A 439 12.31 -5.70 8.28
C TYR A 439 11.02 -5.12 7.68
N ALA A 440 10.66 -5.49 6.44
CA ALA A 440 9.43 -5.05 5.81
C ALA A 440 8.19 -5.45 6.64
N LYS A 441 8.14 -6.71 7.12
CA LYS A 441 7.06 -7.20 8.00
C LYS A 441 6.99 -6.43 9.32
N SER A 442 8.15 -6.06 9.89
CA SER A 442 8.21 -5.29 11.15
C SER A 442 7.60 -3.88 11.04
N LEU A 443 7.60 -3.31 9.84
CA LEU A 443 6.97 -2.01 9.51
C LEU A 443 5.45 -2.14 9.22
N GLY A 444 4.87 -3.33 9.38
CA GLY A 444 3.46 -3.57 9.09
C GLY A 444 3.13 -3.69 7.59
N ILE A 445 4.15 -3.81 6.72
CA ILE A 445 3.93 -4.01 5.29
C ILE A 445 3.43 -5.43 5.05
N ARG A 446 2.34 -5.56 4.30
CA ARG A 446 1.83 -6.86 3.84
C ARG A 446 2.62 -7.32 2.62
N VAL A 447 3.46 -8.32 2.81
CA VAL A 447 4.37 -8.88 1.79
C VAL A 447 3.73 -10.11 1.15
N TYR A 448 3.51 -10.02 -0.16
CA TYR A 448 3.17 -11.12 -1.06
C TYR A 448 4.44 -11.51 -1.82
N THR A 449 4.60 -12.81 -2.08
CA THR A 449 5.79 -13.32 -2.77
C THR A 449 5.38 -14.30 -3.86
N ILE A 450 6.02 -14.21 -5.02
CA ILE A 450 5.76 -15.07 -6.17
C ILE A 450 7.08 -15.66 -6.65
N THR A 451 7.12 -16.99 -6.81
CA THR A 451 8.21 -17.66 -7.53
C THR A 451 7.73 -18.07 -8.91
N PHE A 452 8.44 -17.67 -9.95
CA PHE A 452 8.05 -17.95 -11.33
C PHE A 452 9.00 -18.95 -12.00
N GLN A 453 8.51 -20.15 -12.29
CA GLN A 453 9.30 -21.24 -12.91
C GLN A 453 10.60 -21.58 -12.15
N VAL A 454 10.58 -21.47 -10.81
CA VAL A 454 11.73 -21.76 -9.93
C VAL A 454 11.76 -23.25 -9.55
N ASN A 455 12.86 -23.92 -9.85
CA ASN A 455 13.06 -25.33 -9.49
C ASN A 455 13.71 -25.53 -8.10
N SER A 456 14.43 -24.53 -7.59
CA SER A 456 15.15 -24.59 -6.32
C SER A 456 14.18 -24.62 -5.14
N SER A 457 14.16 -25.73 -4.37
CA SER A 457 13.30 -25.84 -3.19
C SER A 457 13.68 -24.81 -2.12
N SER A 458 14.98 -24.57 -1.90
CA SER A 458 15.45 -23.57 -0.93
C SER A 458 14.99 -22.16 -1.28
N THR A 459 14.93 -21.82 -2.58
CA THR A 459 14.43 -20.50 -3.01
C THR A 459 12.92 -20.40 -2.80
N ARG A 460 12.17 -21.47 -3.11
CA ARG A 460 10.72 -21.51 -2.83
C ARG A 460 10.42 -21.42 -1.33
N ASP A 461 11.19 -22.10 -0.50
CA ASP A 461 11.07 -22.04 0.97
C ASP A 461 11.39 -20.63 1.48
N MET A 462 12.51 -20.03 1.04
CA MET A 462 12.89 -18.65 1.39
C MET A 462 11.80 -17.64 1.00
N MET A 463 11.27 -17.72 -0.22
CA MET A 463 10.21 -16.81 -0.67
C MET A 463 8.91 -17.04 0.10
N ARG A 464 8.57 -18.29 0.42
CA ARG A 464 7.40 -18.60 1.26
C ARG A 464 7.52 -17.99 2.66
N ASP A 465 8.70 -18.06 3.26
CA ASP A 465 8.96 -17.54 4.62
C ASP A 465 9.11 -16.01 4.64
N CYS A 466 9.49 -15.42 3.50
CA CYS A 466 9.50 -13.97 3.27
C CYS A 466 8.09 -13.35 3.32
N ALA A 467 7.08 -14.04 2.79
CA ALA A 467 5.69 -13.57 2.81
C ALA A 467 5.19 -13.29 4.24
N THR A 468 4.25 -12.34 4.41
CA THR A 468 3.67 -12.02 5.74
C THR A 468 2.92 -13.23 6.32
N HIS A 469 2.31 -14.05 5.46
CA HIS A 469 1.72 -15.32 5.83
C HIS A 469 1.97 -16.34 4.71
N PRO A 470 2.14 -17.65 4.98
CA PRO A 470 2.39 -18.64 3.94
C PRO A 470 1.32 -18.72 2.84
N THR A 471 0.10 -18.23 3.11
CA THR A 471 -0.98 -18.14 2.11
C THR A 471 -0.82 -16.99 1.12
N LEU A 472 0.11 -16.06 1.38
CA LEU A 472 0.45 -14.94 0.49
C LEU A 472 1.67 -15.26 -0.39
N TYR A 473 2.14 -16.51 -0.33
CA TYR A 473 3.13 -17.06 -1.24
C TYR A 473 2.46 -17.82 -2.37
N PHE A 474 2.92 -17.56 -3.60
CA PHE A 474 2.42 -18.18 -4.81
C PHE A 474 3.56 -18.85 -5.59
N ASP A 475 3.46 -20.17 -5.80
CA ASP A 475 4.34 -20.90 -6.70
C ASP A 475 3.71 -20.93 -8.10
N SER A 476 4.34 -20.26 -9.06
CA SER A 476 3.85 -20.08 -10.42
C SER A 476 4.75 -20.85 -11.42
N PRO A 477 4.50 -22.16 -11.67
CA PRO A 477 5.30 -22.96 -12.59
C PRO A 477 5.01 -22.68 -14.07
N SER A 478 4.00 -21.87 -14.38
CA SER A 478 3.57 -21.53 -15.74
C SER A 478 3.02 -20.10 -15.81
N ASP A 479 2.87 -19.59 -17.03
CA ASP A 479 2.35 -18.24 -17.30
C ASP A 479 0.90 -18.08 -16.82
N ASP A 480 0.06 -19.11 -16.98
CA ASP A 480 -1.31 -19.12 -16.45
C ASP A 480 -1.35 -19.10 -14.92
N ALA A 481 -0.42 -19.83 -14.27
CA ALA A 481 -0.30 -19.82 -12.82
C ALA A 481 0.20 -18.48 -12.30
N LEU A 482 1.07 -17.79 -13.07
CA LEU A 482 1.52 -16.44 -12.76
C LEU A 482 0.35 -15.45 -12.85
N ARG A 483 -0.43 -15.50 -13.93
CA ARG A 483 -1.62 -14.67 -14.11
C ARG A 483 -2.62 -14.88 -12.96
N SER A 484 -2.88 -16.14 -12.61
CA SER A 484 -3.77 -16.50 -11.49
C SER A 484 -3.27 -15.97 -10.15
N ALA A 485 -1.94 -15.96 -9.91
CA ALA A 485 -1.37 -15.40 -8.69
C ALA A 485 -1.64 -13.90 -8.58
N PHE A 486 -1.42 -13.13 -9.66
CA PHE A 486 -1.72 -11.70 -9.68
C PHE A 486 -3.22 -11.40 -9.54
N GLU A 487 -4.11 -12.20 -10.14
CA GLU A 487 -5.57 -12.08 -9.93
C GLU A 487 -5.96 -12.30 -8.46
N MET A 488 -5.40 -13.32 -7.81
CA MET A 488 -5.66 -13.59 -6.39
C MET A 488 -5.13 -12.48 -5.48
N ILE A 489 -3.94 -11.95 -5.76
CA ILE A 489 -3.38 -10.80 -5.03
C ILE A 489 -4.27 -9.56 -5.20
N ALA A 490 -4.70 -9.28 -6.42
CA ALA A 490 -5.60 -8.16 -6.70
C ALA A 490 -6.91 -8.29 -5.91
N GLY A 491 -7.51 -9.48 -5.89
CA GLY A 491 -8.73 -9.77 -5.13
C GLY A 491 -8.55 -9.60 -3.61
N ASP A 492 -7.44 -10.09 -3.04
CA ASP A 492 -7.13 -9.93 -1.62
C ASP A 492 -6.95 -8.44 -1.26
N LEU A 493 -6.18 -7.69 -2.06
CA LEU A 493 -5.96 -6.26 -1.86
C LEU A 493 -7.25 -5.44 -2.00
N THR A 494 -8.11 -5.77 -2.97
CA THR A 494 -9.41 -5.13 -3.11
C THR A 494 -10.28 -5.42 -1.89
N ASN A 495 -10.38 -6.67 -1.43
CA ASN A 495 -11.15 -7.03 -0.23
C ASN A 495 -10.63 -6.36 1.04
N LEU A 496 -9.30 -6.24 1.18
CA LEU A 496 -8.66 -5.53 2.30
C LEU A 496 -9.07 -4.06 2.37
N ARG A 497 -9.29 -3.41 1.23
CA ARG A 497 -9.76 -2.01 1.19
C ARG A 497 -11.22 -1.85 1.61
N LEU A 498 -12.02 -2.92 1.51
CA LEU A 498 -13.45 -2.91 1.80
C LEU A 498 -13.82 -3.41 3.22
N SER A 499 -12.93 -4.15 3.88
CA SER A 499 -13.26 -4.93 5.08
C SER A 499 -12.99 -4.24 6.43
N ARG A 500 -12.96 -2.91 6.49
CA ARG A 500 -12.62 -2.18 7.73
C ARG A 500 -13.79 -1.48 8.39
#